data_AF-A0A2S7Q9N7-F1
#
_entry.id   AF-A0A2S7Q9N7-F1
#
_cell.length_a   1.000
_cell.length_b   1.000
_cell.length_c   1.000
_cell.angle_alpha   90.00
_cell.angle_beta   90.00
_cell.angle_gamma   90.00
#
_symmetry.space_group_name_H-M   'P 1'
#
loop_
_entity.id
_entity.type
_entity.pdbx_description
1 polymer ?
#
loop_
_entity_poly.entity_id
_entity_poly.type
_entity_poly.pdbx_seq_one_letter_code
_entity_poly.pdbx_strand_id
1 'polypeptide(L)'
;MPYGTATLCSQTNGLAAKKESIYKQLLTGFFVEQNLFHTSRFTMTTSADFCAEGLDALIEAVGSHNIFKKDSGFYEREVVQYATTSHKRSRTLPGLIVKPRNRQEIGAVLEYARLNKIGVAIRTGGHSYSGDSSCTAPNIQMDLSQTFKGHDDRTLMRSHRTLRTSVSWSLAEFAAYCNKNKIFVPHGQCIAVHLGGHVQTGGYGQLGRSFGLLADYVLEIDIVDHTGKSRRITKESDRDLFWAILGGSPGNYAVITHFTLKVLVDEDYEGSTGMKCAFLYTPQKFKELLDVVVKMSDGVDPDDEKESPLAQNYDVCLNVLSAKNTYAALFPETPDELKKIKHPAGEADAETSPPVISRAPRLIVVWAQWVQLKTEDVFDRKLWFDRLSDGCIDGYSLNYKELKPTPMSYMTSNWWILDNVREYPWPYIKSTRMSDKTDLRKTNWPNWISGLLEQVLKPEEDGLFICAQIQPFGGPNSQTVKNKDNGTSYSFRDATMIVTLDCFYKHHVRDRALTWFQENESKVLDENHGNFSTKDMRPLWGSFGEYDFSKIWHAYHEDQDKYDRLRKLRDIHDPDGVFTANTFCVPHTDAGAEKIARAKEELGAQRAMASRRRE
;
A
#
# COMPACT_ATOMS: atom_id res chain seq x y z
N MET A 1 -42.16 11.84 31.38
CA MET A 1 -42.08 10.40 31.07
C MET A 1 -40.79 10.18 30.30
N PRO A 2 -39.85 9.32 30.75
CA PRO A 2 -38.51 9.28 30.19
C PRO A 2 -38.44 8.35 28.96
N TYR A 3 -37.69 8.82 27.96
CA TYR A 3 -37.33 8.11 26.74
C TYR A 3 -36.20 7.10 27.02
N GLY A 4 -36.37 5.86 26.56
CA GLY A 4 -35.41 4.78 26.72
C GLY A 4 -34.27 4.85 25.70
N THR A 5 -33.07 5.14 26.18
CA THR A 5 -31.78 4.90 25.52
C THR A 5 -31.29 3.50 25.86
N ALA A 6 -31.27 2.56 24.92
CA ALA A 6 -30.41 1.36 24.98
C ALA A 6 -30.42 0.63 23.62
N THR A 7 -29.30 -0.02 23.31
CA THR A 7 -29.07 -1.02 22.23
C THR A 7 -28.57 -0.50 20.87
N LEU A 8 -27.41 0.17 20.85
CA LEU A 8 -26.54 0.24 19.65
C LEU A 8 -25.04 0.02 19.95
N CYS A 9 -24.69 -0.28 21.22
CA CYS A 9 -23.29 -0.36 21.67
C CYS A 9 -22.69 -1.78 21.68
N SER A 10 -23.50 -2.84 21.53
CA SER A 10 -23.03 -4.24 21.64
C SER A 10 -22.59 -4.87 20.30
N GLN A 11 -23.04 -4.36 19.14
CA GLN A 11 -22.70 -4.95 17.84
C GLN A 11 -21.35 -4.48 17.28
N THR A 12 -20.92 -3.24 17.58
CA THR A 12 -19.66 -2.67 17.06
C THR A 12 -18.42 -3.27 17.71
N ASN A 13 -18.49 -3.65 19.00
CA ASN A 13 -17.38 -4.31 19.71
C ASN A 13 -17.19 -5.77 19.26
N GLY A 14 -18.26 -6.43 18.81
CA GLY A 14 -18.23 -7.79 18.28
C GLY A 14 -17.46 -7.90 16.97
N LEU A 15 -17.62 -6.95 16.03
CA LEU A 15 -16.90 -6.97 14.75
C LEU A 15 -15.40 -6.70 14.92
N ALA A 16 -15.01 -5.76 15.78
CA ALA A 16 -13.60 -5.42 16.01
C ALA A 16 -12.81 -6.60 16.61
N ALA A 17 -13.38 -7.28 17.62
CA ALA A 17 -12.77 -8.46 18.22
C ALA A 17 -12.70 -9.66 17.24
N LYS A 18 -13.70 -9.81 16.36
CA LYS A 18 -13.72 -10.85 15.32
C LYS A 18 -12.65 -10.61 14.25
N LYS A 19 -12.39 -9.35 13.87
CA LYS A 19 -11.32 -8.96 12.93
C LYS A 19 -9.92 -9.24 13.49
N GLU A 20 -9.70 -9.01 14.78
CA GLU A 20 -8.42 -9.31 15.45
C GLU A 20 -8.12 -10.84 15.53
N SER A 21 -9.15 -11.66 15.73
CA SER A 21 -9.04 -13.13 15.74
C SER A 21 -8.71 -13.71 14.35
N ILE A 22 -9.29 -13.16 13.28
CA ILE A 22 -9.02 -13.60 11.89
C ILE A 22 -7.57 -13.29 11.50
N TYR A 23 -7.04 -12.15 11.95
CA TYR A 23 -5.63 -11.78 11.74
C TYR A 23 -4.66 -12.81 12.37
N LYS A 24 -4.93 -13.27 13.60
CA LYS A 24 -4.14 -14.33 14.25
C LYS A 24 -4.29 -15.69 13.56
N GLN A 25 -5.47 -16.03 13.06
CA GLN A 25 -5.73 -17.30 12.36
C GLN A 25 -5.08 -17.37 10.97
N LEU A 26 -5.05 -16.27 10.21
CA LEU A 26 -4.32 -16.23 8.93
C LEU A 26 -2.82 -16.37 9.15
N LEU A 27 -2.26 -15.65 10.14
CA LEU A 27 -0.85 -15.80 10.51
C LEU A 27 -0.51 -17.23 10.94
N THR A 28 -1.42 -17.97 11.58
CA THR A 28 -1.21 -19.38 11.96
C THR A 28 -1.43 -20.36 10.80
N GLY A 29 -2.35 -20.11 9.87
CA GLY A 29 -2.52 -20.89 8.64
C GLY A 29 -1.28 -20.83 7.73
N PHE A 30 -0.60 -19.68 7.70
CA PHE A 30 0.71 -19.51 7.06
C PHE A 30 1.80 -20.48 7.59
N PHE A 31 1.70 -20.95 8.85
CA PHE A 31 2.69 -21.86 9.45
C PHE A 31 2.58 -23.31 8.95
N VAL A 32 1.42 -23.76 8.47
CA VAL A 32 1.20 -25.19 8.19
C VAL A 32 1.75 -25.59 6.82
N GLU A 33 1.65 -24.72 5.80
CA GLU A 33 2.12 -25.04 4.44
C GLU A 33 3.61 -24.73 4.18
N GLN A 34 4.24 -23.81 4.94
CA GLN A 34 5.68 -23.54 4.78
C GLN A 34 6.59 -24.62 5.38
N ASN A 35 6.04 -25.56 6.15
CA ASN A 35 6.78 -26.67 6.78
C ASN A 35 7.01 -27.90 5.87
N LEU A 36 6.67 -27.82 4.57
CA LEU A 36 6.86 -28.94 3.62
C LEU A 36 8.20 -28.93 2.87
N PHE A 37 9.16 -28.08 3.25
CA PHE A 37 10.50 -28.09 2.63
C PHE A 37 11.47 -29.02 3.35
N HIS A 38 11.98 -29.96 2.56
CA HIS A 38 12.94 -31.02 2.82
C HIS A 38 14.09 -30.67 3.79
N THR A 39 14.37 -31.62 4.69
CA THR A 39 15.62 -31.74 5.45
C THR A 39 16.79 -32.09 4.52
N SER A 40 17.45 -31.07 3.96
CA SER A 40 18.81 -31.24 3.43
C SER A 40 19.80 -30.66 4.44
N ARG A 41 20.71 -31.48 4.94
CA ARG A 41 21.82 -31.08 5.83
C ARG A 41 22.64 -29.98 5.15
N PHE A 42 22.41 -28.73 5.54
CA PHE A 42 23.33 -27.65 5.25
C PHE A 42 24.49 -27.72 6.26
N THR A 43 25.70 -27.89 5.74
CA THR A 43 26.94 -27.66 6.46
C THR A 43 26.92 -26.24 7.01
N MET A 44 27.07 -26.10 8.33
CA MET A 44 27.23 -24.82 9.03
C MET A 44 28.44 -24.07 8.48
N THR A 45 28.21 -23.09 7.61
CA THR A 45 29.10 -21.93 7.53
C THR A 45 28.73 -21.04 8.70
N THR A 46 29.66 -20.95 9.66
CA THR A 46 29.61 -20.05 10.82
C THR A 46 29.08 -18.67 10.44
N SER A 47 28.13 -18.17 11.23
CA SER A 47 27.60 -16.82 11.12
C SER A 47 28.73 -15.82 10.92
N ALA A 48 28.60 -14.92 9.95
CA ALA A 48 29.35 -13.67 10.02
C ALA A 48 28.84 -12.96 11.28
N ASP A 49 29.59 -13.08 12.37
CA ASP A 49 29.16 -12.62 13.68
C ASP A 49 28.82 -11.13 13.65
N PHE A 50 27.58 -10.83 14.02
CA PHE A 50 27.12 -9.46 14.20
C PHE A 50 28.02 -8.77 15.23
N CYS A 51 28.44 -7.53 14.97
CA CYS A 51 29.47 -6.91 15.79
C CYS A 51 29.04 -6.80 17.26
N ALA A 52 29.82 -7.38 18.17
CA ALA A 52 29.54 -7.35 19.60
C ALA A 52 29.66 -5.95 20.22
N GLU A 53 30.39 -5.04 19.57
CA GLU A 53 30.65 -3.68 20.07
C GLU A 53 29.35 -2.86 20.15
N GLY A 54 28.95 -2.51 21.38
CA GLY A 54 27.71 -1.78 21.67
C GLY A 54 26.44 -2.64 21.70
N LEU A 55 26.53 -3.95 21.43
CA LEU A 55 25.35 -4.81 21.37
C LEU A 55 24.72 -5.01 22.75
N ASP A 56 25.54 -5.11 23.80
CA ASP A 56 25.05 -5.24 25.18
C ASP A 56 24.31 -3.98 25.62
N ALA A 57 24.83 -2.79 25.28
CA ALA A 57 24.15 -1.52 25.55
C ALA A 57 22.82 -1.41 24.80
N LEU A 58 22.76 -1.88 23.55
CA LEU A 58 21.51 -1.95 22.80
C LEU A 58 20.51 -2.92 23.45
N ILE A 59 20.98 -4.08 23.90
CA ILE A 59 20.16 -5.08 24.62
C ILE A 59 19.64 -4.51 25.94
N GLU A 60 20.47 -3.78 26.69
CA GLU A 60 20.08 -3.11 27.92
C GLU A 60 19.01 -2.05 27.67
N ALA A 61 19.18 -1.23 26.62
CA ALA A 61 18.24 -0.16 26.29
C ALA A 61 16.87 -0.68 25.82
N VAL A 62 16.86 -1.67 24.92
CA VAL A 62 15.62 -2.13 24.24
C VAL A 62 15.00 -3.35 24.94
N GLY A 63 15.82 -4.10 25.68
CA GLY A 63 15.47 -5.38 26.28
C GLY A 63 15.65 -6.55 25.31
N SER A 64 16.22 -7.65 25.81
CA SER A 64 16.51 -8.86 25.03
C SER A 64 15.29 -9.48 24.33
N HIS A 65 14.09 -9.33 24.90
CA HIS A 65 12.83 -9.85 24.34
C HIS A 65 12.36 -9.12 23.08
N ASN A 66 12.91 -7.94 22.80
CA ASN A 66 12.59 -7.11 21.64
C ASN A 66 13.70 -7.14 20.57
N ILE A 67 14.70 -8.00 20.74
CA ILE A 67 15.83 -8.16 19.83
C ILE A 67 15.87 -9.61 19.34
N PHE A 68 15.81 -9.78 18.02
CA PHE A 68 15.82 -11.10 17.39
C PHE A 68 17.03 -11.19 16.48
N LYS A 69 17.98 -12.06 16.84
CA LYS A 69 19.17 -12.34 16.04
C LYS A 69 18.86 -13.47 15.07
N LYS A 70 19.44 -13.40 13.88
CA LYS A 70 19.37 -14.51 12.92
C LYS A 70 19.81 -15.82 13.59
N ASP A 71 19.14 -16.92 13.23
CA ASP A 71 19.38 -18.27 13.76
C ASP A 71 19.08 -18.44 15.27
N SER A 72 18.31 -17.51 15.87
CA SER A 72 17.90 -17.58 17.28
C SER A 72 16.39 -17.41 17.50
N GLY A 73 15.86 -18.14 18.49
CA GLY A 73 14.55 -17.93 19.09
C GLY A 73 13.41 -17.74 18.08
N PHE A 74 12.73 -16.59 18.16
CA PHE A 74 11.57 -16.25 17.34
C PHE A 74 11.91 -15.52 16.03
N TYR A 75 13.19 -15.40 15.65
CA TYR A 75 13.60 -14.65 14.46
C TYR A 75 12.80 -15.01 13.20
N GLU A 76 12.58 -16.31 12.96
CA GLU A 76 11.87 -16.76 11.76
C GLU A 76 10.41 -16.34 11.70
N ARG A 77 9.79 -16.08 12.86
CA ARG A 77 8.45 -15.48 12.92
C ARG A 77 8.51 -13.98 12.61
N GLU A 78 9.49 -13.28 13.19
CA GLU A 78 9.58 -11.82 13.12
C GLU A 78 10.11 -11.30 11.77
N VAL A 79 10.85 -12.13 11.03
CA VAL A 79 11.43 -11.75 9.74
C VAL A 79 10.38 -11.71 8.61
N VAL A 80 9.24 -12.37 8.80
CA VAL A 80 8.18 -12.43 7.78
C VAL A 80 7.64 -11.04 7.48
N GLN A 81 7.69 -10.65 6.20
CA GLN A 81 7.14 -9.40 5.68
C GLN A 81 5.78 -9.67 5.02
N TYR A 82 4.91 -8.68 5.05
CA TYR A 82 3.63 -8.77 4.37
C TYR A 82 3.86 -8.62 2.86
N ALA A 83 3.17 -9.43 2.05
CA ALA A 83 3.25 -9.40 0.59
C ALA A 83 4.70 -9.35 0.06
N THR A 84 5.49 -10.37 0.38
CA THR A 84 6.82 -10.57 -0.21
C THR A 84 7.02 -11.98 -0.79
N THR A 85 5.92 -12.72 -0.99
CA THR A 85 5.94 -14.14 -1.40
C THR A 85 6.65 -14.41 -2.74
N SER A 86 6.84 -13.38 -3.55
CA SER A 86 7.53 -13.41 -4.83
C SER A 86 9.02 -13.09 -4.76
N HIS A 87 9.47 -12.53 -3.63
CA HIS A 87 10.84 -12.09 -3.47
C HIS A 87 11.71 -13.19 -2.92
N LYS A 88 12.96 -13.19 -3.37
CA LYS A 88 13.97 -14.06 -2.78
C LYS A 88 14.06 -13.72 -1.29
N ARG A 89 13.80 -14.71 -0.44
CA ARG A 89 13.93 -14.57 1.03
C ARG A 89 15.29 -13.99 1.41
N SER A 90 16.35 -14.28 0.65
CA SER A 90 17.69 -13.69 0.86
C SER A 90 17.75 -12.17 0.86
N ARG A 91 16.76 -11.46 0.31
CA ARG A 91 16.64 -9.99 0.35
C ARG A 91 16.04 -9.45 1.65
N THR A 92 15.38 -10.32 2.40
CA THR A 92 14.65 -10.00 3.63
C THR A 92 15.18 -10.86 4.78
N LEU A 93 16.51 -10.96 4.91
CA LEU A 93 17.20 -11.68 6.00
C LEU A 93 18.11 -10.70 6.75
N PRO A 94 17.55 -9.79 7.57
CA PRO A 94 18.33 -8.84 8.36
C PRO A 94 19.25 -9.57 9.34
N GLY A 95 20.38 -8.95 9.70
CA GLY A 95 21.26 -9.51 10.75
C GLY A 95 20.60 -9.44 12.12
N LEU A 96 19.83 -8.38 12.35
CA LEU A 96 19.12 -8.11 13.61
C LEU A 96 17.73 -7.55 13.32
N ILE A 97 16.73 -8.00 14.06
CA ILE A 97 15.41 -7.35 14.11
C ILE A 97 15.27 -6.74 15.49
N VAL A 98 14.93 -5.45 15.55
CA VAL A 98 14.74 -4.73 16.81
C VAL A 98 13.38 -4.07 16.85
N LYS A 99 12.65 -4.26 17.96
CA LYS A 99 11.31 -3.71 18.20
C LYS A 99 11.35 -2.66 19.31
N PRO A 100 11.78 -1.42 19.01
CA PRO A 100 11.85 -0.38 20.03
C PRO A 100 10.45 0.03 20.47
N ARG A 101 10.29 0.37 21.75
CA ARG A 101 9.00 0.69 22.39
C ARG A 101 8.71 2.19 22.44
N ASN A 102 9.75 3.02 22.30
CA ASN A 102 9.67 4.46 22.43
C ASN A 102 10.78 5.15 21.61
N ARG A 103 10.79 6.49 21.62
CA ARG A 103 11.75 7.30 20.84
C ARG A 103 13.19 7.15 21.32
N GLN A 104 13.40 6.94 22.61
CA GLN A 104 14.72 6.75 23.20
C GLN A 104 15.35 5.44 22.72
N GLU A 105 14.56 4.36 22.69
CA GLU A 105 15.00 3.07 22.16
C GLU A 105 15.25 3.11 20.65
N ILE A 106 14.46 3.89 19.88
CA ILE A 106 14.78 4.18 18.47
C ILE A 106 16.16 4.85 18.38
N GLY A 107 16.44 5.84 19.23
CA GLY A 107 17.75 6.50 19.31
C GLY A 107 18.89 5.53 19.58
N ALA A 108 18.73 4.60 20.53
CA ALA A 108 19.72 3.57 20.83
C ALA A 108 20.02 2.65 19.64
N VAL A 109 18.99 2.27 18.86
CA VAL A 109 19.19 1.48 17.63
C VAL A 109 19.98 2.27 16.58
N LEU A 110 19.65 3.55 16.39
CA LEU A 110 20.35 4.40 15.41
C LEU A 110 21.80 4.68 15.83
N GLU A 111 22.04 4.91 17.12
CA GLU A 111 23.39 5.05 17.67
C GLU A 111 24.21 3.78 17.41
N TYR A 112 23.68 2.61 17.78
CA TYR A 112 24.34 1.33 17.52
C TYR A 112 24.62 1.12 16.03
N ALA A 113 23.66 1.44 15.15
CA ALA A 113 23.82 1.30 13.70
C ALA A 113 24.93 2.19 13.14
N ARG A 114 25.01 3.45 13.61
CA ARG A 114 26.06 4.40 13.22
C ARG A 114 27.45 4.00 13.68
N LEU A 115 27.57 3.58 14.94
CA LEU A 115 28.83 3.09 15.53
C LEU A 115 29.39 1.93 14.71
N ASN A 116 28.50 1.07 14.21
CA ASN A 116 28.85 -0.12 13.45
C ASN A 116 28.82 0.05 11.93
N LYS A 117 28.47 1.24 11.42
CA LYS A 117 28.30 1.55 9.99
C LYS A 117 27.40 0.55 9.24
N ILE A 118 26.33 0.10 9.90
CA ILE A 118 25.30 -0.77 9.34
C ILE A 118 24.00 0.01 9.07
N GLY A 119 23.26 -0.39 8.05
CA GLY A 119 22.00 0.24 7.68
C GLY A 119 20.82 -0.24 8.53
N VAL A 120 19.78 0.57 8.58
CA VAL A 120 18.49 0.29 9.23
C VAL A 120 17.36 0.38 8.21
N ALA A 121 16.63 -0.72 8.02
CA ALA A 121 15.36 -0.74 7.31
C ALA A 121 14.23 -0.52 8.31
N ILE A 122 13.38 0.47 8.06
CA ILE A 122 12.28 0.82 8.96
C ILE A 122 11.01 0.10 8.52
N ARG A 123 10.38 -0.60 9.46
CA ARG A 123 9.12 -1.32 9.24
C ARG A 123 8.02 -0.75 10.12
N THR A 124 6.86 -0.53 9.51
CA THR A 124 5.57 -0.40 10.21
C THR A 124 4.70 -1.61 9.83
N GLY A 125 3.86 -1.50 8.80
CA GLY A 125 2.97 -2.60 8.37
C GLY A 125 3.65 -3.72 7.60
N GLY A 126 4.91 -3.54 7.20
CA GLY A 126 5.65 -4.54 6.41
C GLY A 126 5.11 -4.77 5.00
N HIS A 127 4.30 -3.85 4.47
CA HIS A 127 3.51 -3.97 3.24
C HIS A 127 4.25 -3.43 1.99
N SER A 128 5.58 -3.38 2.03
CA SER A 128 6.36 -2.97 0.85
C SER A 128 6.38 -4.12 -0.14
N TYR A 129 5.73 -3.95 -1.29
CA TYR A 129 5.61 -5.03 -2.28
C TYR A 129 6.94 -5.48 -2.88
N SER A 130 8.02 -4.72 -2.71
CA SER A 130 9.41 -4.99 -3.08
C SER A 130 10.28 -5.54 -1.93
N GLY A 131 9.71 -5.66 -0.73
CA GLY A 131 10.39 -6.15 0.48
C GLY A 131 11.26 -5.11 1.21
N ASP A 132 11.16 -3.83 0.85
CA ASP A 132 12.07 -2.78 1.32
C ASP A 132 11.81 -2.30 2.76
N SER A 133 10.75 -2.78 3.41
CA SER A 133 10.59 -2.72 4.88
C SER A 133 11.45 -3.76 5.62
N SER A 134 12.37 -4.40 4.91
CA SER A 134 13.40 -5.32 5.41
C SER A 134 14.74 -4.97 4.78
N CYS A 135 15.77 -5.69 5.20
CA CYS A 135 17.11 -5.63 4.63
C CYS A 135 17.78 -7.00 4.66
N THR A 136 19.05 -7.02 4.26
CA THR A 136 19.94 -8.17 4.35
C THR A 136 21.01 -7.95 5.41
N ALA A 137 21.47 -9.03 6.06
CA ALA A 137 22.60 -8.99 6.95
C ALA A 137 23.81 -8.30 6.27
N PRO A 138 24.59 -7.47 7.00
CA PRO A 138 24.55 -7.25 8.46
C PRO A 138 23.60 -6.13 8.91
N ASN A 139 22.64 -5.69 8.11
CA ASN A 139 21.76 -4.56 8.45
C ASN A 139 20.67 -4.93 9.48
N ILE A 140 20.07 -3.89 10.08
CA ILE A 140 19.00 -4.00 11.07
C ILE A 140 17.65 -3.77 10.42
N GLN A 141 16.65 -4.56 10.80
CA GLN A 141 15.24 -4.23 10.60
C GLN A 141 14.68 -3.63 11.90
N MET A 142 14.34 -2.35 11.89
CA MET A 142 13.67 -1.68 13.01
C MET A 142 12.15 -1.79 12.80
N ASP A 143 11.49 -2.62 13.60
CA ASP A 143 10.05 -2.90 13.48
C ASP A 143 9.24 -2.11 14.51
N LEU A 144 8.50 -1.12 14.00
CA LEU A 144 7.62 -0.23 14.75
C LEU A 144 6.15 -0.68 14.74
N SER A 145 5.81 -1.83 14.15
CA SER A 145 4.42 -2.30 13.94
C SER A 145 3.55 -2.26 15.22
N GLN A 146 4.17 -2.51 16.38
CA GLN A 146 3.51 -2.52 17.68
C GLN A 146 3.95 -1.34 18.59
N THR A 147 4.74 -0.41 18.07
CA THR A 147 5.19 0.79 18.78
C THR A 147 4.12 1.88 18.68
N PHE A 148 4.01 2.75 19.69
CA PHE A 148 3.09 3.91 19.68
C PHE A 148 1.62 3.52 19.41
N LYS A 149 1.10 2.55 20.16
CA LYS A 149 -0.30 2.07 20.11
C LYS A 149 -1.11 2.46 21.34
N GLY A 150 -0.56 3.31 22.21
CA GLY A 150 -1.21 3.80 23.41
C GLY A 150 -2.34 4.79 23.10
N HIS A 151 -3.07 5.17 24.15
CA HIS A 151 -4.14 6.16 24.07
C HIS A 151 -3.64 7.52 23.53
N ASP A 152 -2.44 7.95 23.95
CA ASP A 152 -1.88 9.27 23.63
C ASP A 152 -1.17 9.31 22.26
N ASP A 153 -1.04 8.16 21.60
CA ASP A 153 -0.50 8.06 20.24
C ASP A 153 -1.56 8.37 19.17
N ARG A 154 -2.75 8.81 19.59
CA ARG A 154 -3.82 9.29 18.73
C ARG A 154 -4.70 10.34 19.41
N THR A 155 -4.72 11.57 18.89
CA THR A 155 -5.44 12.70 19.50
C THR A 155 -6.15 13.54 18.44
N LEU A 156 -7.48 13.66 18.55
CA LEU A 156 -8.32 14.50 17.68
C LEU A 156 -8.61 15.85 18.36
N MET A 157 -8.25 16.94 17.70
CA MET A 157 -8.66 18.29 18.09
C MET A 157 -9.72 18.81 17.12
N ARG A 158 -11.01 18.64 17.47
CA ARG A 158 -12.13 19.01 16.59
C ARG A 158 -12.16 20.49 16.23
N SER A 159 -11.88 21.38 17.19
CA SER A 159 -11.88 22.83 16.96
C SER A 159 -10.87 23.28 15.91
N HIS A 160 -9.77 22.52 15.75
CA HIS A 160 -8.74 22.79 14.75
C HIS A 160 -8.84 21.85 13.54
N ARG A 161 -9.77 20.91 13.55
CA ARG A 161 -9.90 19.82 12.56
C ARG A 161 -8.56 19.14 12.30
N THR A 162 -7.86 18.75 13.37
CA THR A 162 -6.59 18.02 13.27
C THR A 162 -6.61 16.69 14.02
N LEU A 163 -5.92 15.70 13.47
CA LEU A 163 -5.72 14.39 14.08
C LEU A 163 -4.22 14.09 14.11
N ARG A 164 -3.64 14.05 15.31
CA ARG A 164 -2.32 13.46 15.52
C ARG A 164 -2.47 11.95 15.62
N THR A 165 -1.70 11.19 14.84
CA THR A 165 -1.78 9.72 14.78
C THR A 165 -0.41 9.10 14.57
N SER A 166 -0.14 7.99 15.28
CA SER A 166 1.06 7.18 15.11
C SER A 166 1.15 6.53 13.73
N VAL A 167 2.39 6.35 13.25
CA VAL A 167 2.70 5.64 11.99
C VAL A 167 2.32 4.16 12.00
N SER A 168 2.13 3.58 13.19
CA SER A 168 1.92 2.15 13.40
C SER A 168 0.45 1.75 13.35
N TRP A 169 -0.47 2.70 13.29
CA TRP A 169 -1.88 2.40 13.04
C TRP A 169 -2.06 1.83 11.63
N SER A 170 -2.73 0.69 11.57
CA SER A 170 -3.21 0.13 10.31
C SER A 170 -4.33 0.99 9.73
N LEU A 171 -4.54 0.91 8.41
CA LEU A 171 -5.64 1.63 7.78
C LEU A 171 -6.99 1.18 8.34
N ALA A 172 -7.12 -0.08 8.77
CA ALA A 172 -8.32 -0.57 9.45
C ALA A 172 -8.62 0.19 10.75
N GLU A 173 -7.64 0.27 11.63
CA GLU A 173 -7.79 0.93 12.93
C GLU A 173 -7.93 2.45 12.77
N PHE A 174 -7.26 3.03 11.78
CA PHE A 174 -7.36 4.44 11.44
C PHE A 174 -8.76 4.79 10.91
N ALA A 175 -9.25 4.06 9.90
CA ALA A 175 -10.56 4.32 9.30
C ALA A 175 -11.70 4.12 10.32
N ALA A 176 -11.62 3.07 11.15
CA ALA A 176 -12.59 2.84 12.22
C ALA A 176 -12.63 3.99 13.24
N TYR A 177 -11.47 4.55 13.59
CA TYR A 177 -11.39 5.72 14.47
C TYR A 177 -11.99 6.97 13.81
N CYS A 178 -11.68 7.20 12.53
CA CYS A 178 -12.23 8.29 11.74
C CYS A 178 -13.76 8.23 11.67
N ASN A 179 -14.33 7.08 11.31
CA ASN A 179 -15.77 6.84 11.30
C ASN A 179 -16.44 7.06 12.65
N LYS A 180 -15.87 6.51 13.74
CA LYS A 180 -16.38 6.75 15.10
C LYS A 180 -16.45 8.24 15.45
N ASN A 181 -15.56 9.04 14.86
CA ASN A 181 -15.48 10.47 15.08
C ASN A 181 -16.15 11.31 13.99
N LYS A 182 -16.85 10.72 13.01
CA LYS A 182 -17.47 11.44 11.90
C LYS A 182 -16.49 12.34 11.13
N ILE A 183 -15.26 11.87 11.00
CA ILE A 183 -14.19 12.53 10.24
C ILE A 183 -13.65 11.59 9.20
N PHE A 184 -13.03 12.12 8.15
CA PHE A 184 -12.35 11.31 7.15
C PHE A 184 -11.19 12.07 6.50
N VAL A 185 -10.31 11.32 5.83
CA VAL A 185 -9.25 11.79 4.94
C VAL A 185 -9.03 10.72 3.87
N PRO A 186 -8.45 11.05 2.70
CA PRO A 186 -8.04 10.05 1.72
C PRO A 186 -7.10 9.00 2.32
N HIS A 187 -7.36 7.72 2.05
CA HIS A 187 -6.46 6.62 2.39
C HIS A 187 -6.73 5.41 1.48
N GLY A 188 -5.85 4.40 1.52
CA GLY A 188 -5.96 3.17 0.74
C GLY A 188 -7.00 2.17 1.28
N GLN A 189 -7.08 1.01 0.61
CA GLN A 189 -8.12 0.00 0.87
C GLN A 189 -7.68 -1.16 1.76
N CYS A 190 -6.39 -1.49 1.73
CA CYS A 190 -5.88 -2.71 2.34
C CYS A 190 -5.76 -2.52 3.86
N ILE A 191 -6.50 -3.32 4.64
CA ILE A 191 -6.54 -3.21 6.10
C ILE A 191 -5.18 -3.35 6.79
N ALA A 192 -4.26 -4.14 6.22
CA ALA A 192 -2.95 -4.41 6.82
C ALA A 192 -1.91 -3.31 6.55
N VAL A 193 -2.16 -2.39 5.60
CA VAL A 193 -1.26 -1.26 5.36
C VAL A 193 -1.22 -0.37 6.60
N HIS A 194 -0.04 0.18 6.93
CA HIS A 194 0.10 1.12 8.04
C HIS A 194 0.44 2.53 7.54
N LEU A 195 0.05 3.53 8.34
CA LEU A 195 0.19 4.94 8.00
C LEU A 195 1.64 5.34 7.66
N GLY A 196 2.64 4.75 8.31
CA GLY A 196 4.06 5.11 8.11
C GLY A 196 4.52 5.09 6.67
N GLY A 197 4.45 3.93 6.01
CA GLY A 197 4.80 3.80 4.60
C GLY A 197 3.75 4.39 3.67
N HIS A 198 2.47 4.30 4.06
CA HIS A 198 1.36 4.77 3.23
C HIS A 198 1.44 6.29 2.98
N VAL A 199 1.64 7.10 4.01
CA VAL A 199 1.75 8.56 3.89
C VAL A 199 2.98 8.96 3.06
N GLN A 200 4.13 8.32 3.29
CA GLN A 200 5.39 8.63 2.58
C GLN A 200 5.34 8.30 1.08
N THR A 201 4.53 7.32 0.69
CA THR A 201 4.27 6.97 -0.73
C THR A 201 3.13 7.78 -1.34
N GLY A 202 2.78 8.93 -0.75
CA GLY A 202 1.67 9.78 -1.13
C GLY A 202 0.37 9.42 -0.43
N GLY A 203 0.07 8.12 -0.27
CA GLY A 203 -1.16 7.66 0.37
C GLY A 203 -2.33 7.65 -0.61
N TYR A 204 -2.11 6.91 -1.69
CA TYR A 204 -3.07 6.65 -2.76
C TYR A 204 -4.33 5.93 -2.26
N GLY A 205 -5.48 6.26 -2.85
CA GLY A 205 -6.71 5.53 -2.66
C GLY A 205 -7.90 6.13 -3.38
N GLN A 206 -9.08 5.73 -2.91
CA GLN A 206 -10.42 5.97 -3.41
C GLN A 206 -10.68 7.42 -3.72
N LEU A 207 -10.33 8.26 -2.75
CA LEU A 207 -10.67 9.66 -2.71
C LEU A 207 -9.66 10.51 -3.49
N GLY A 208 -8.75 9.87 -4.23
CA GLY A 208 -7.68 10.53 -4.95
C GLY A 208 -8.18 11.68 -5.81
N ARG A 209 -9.26 11.45 -6.57
CA ARG A 209 -9.75 12.42 -7.53
C ARG A 209 -10.47 13.58 -6.85
N SER A 210 -11.38 13.26 -5.93
CA SER A 210 -12.18 14.26 -5.20
C SER A 210 -11.35 15.07 -4.20
N PHE A 211 -10.38 14.45 -3.53
CA PHE A 211 -9.75 15.00 -2.32
C PHE A 211 -8.21 14.98 -2.33
N GLY A 212 -7.58 14.31 -3.29
CA GLY A 212 -6.12 14.22 -3.39
C GLY A 212 -5.56 13.04 -2.61
N LEU A 213 -4.26 13.10 -2.35
CA LEU A 213 -3.51 12.08 -1.64
C LEU A 213 -3.50 12.33 -0.13
N LEU A 214 -3.33 11.29 0.70
CA LEU A 214 -3.24 11.45 2.16
C LEU A 214 -2.11 12.40 2.59
N ALA A 215 -0.97 12.35 1.88
CA ALA A 215 0.18 13.23 2.12
C ALA A 215 -0.19 14.73 2.01
N ASP A 216 -1.22 15.05 1.22
CA ASP A 216 -1.70 16.43 1.04
C ASP A 216 -2.31 17.02 2.32
N TYR A 217 -2.70 16.14 3.26
CA TYR A 217 -3.33 16.48 4.53
C TYR A 217 -2.33 16.54 5.69
N VAL A 218 -1.05 16.23 5.47
CA VAL A 218 -0.05 16.30 6.53
C VAL A 218 0.27 17.76 6.86
N LEU A 219 0.18 18.10 8.15
CA LEU A 219 0.53 19.41 8.70
C LEU A 219 1.87 19.35 9.45
N GLU A 220 2.10 18.27 10.21
CA GLU A 220 3.30 18.10 11.02
C GLU A 220 3.78 16.64 10.95
N ILE A 221 5.09 16.44 11.12
CA ILE A 221 5.73 15.13 11.17
C ILE A 221 6.62 15.08 12.42
N ASP A 222 6.35 14.15 13.34
CA ASP A 222 7.22 13.87 14.48
C ASP A 222 8.24 12.79 14.07
N ILE A 223 9.51 13.13 14.08
CA ILE A 223 10.61 12.25 13.66
C ILE A 223 11.64 12.03 14.77
N VAL A 224 12.42 10.95 14.62
CA VAL A 224 13.72 10.75 15.25
C VAL A 224 14.75 10.80 14.12
N ASP A 225 15.65 11.78 14.15
CA ASP A 225 16.66 11.97 13.11
C ASP A 225 17.78 10.91 13.19
N HIS A 226 18.71 10.94 12.23
CA HIS A 226 19.81 9.99 12.18
C HIS A 226 20.67 9.96 13.46
N THR A 227 20.71 11.02 14.26
CA THR A 227 21.47 11.08 15.53
C THR A 227 20.69 10.52 16.72
N GLY A 228 19.43 10.11 16.54
CA GLY A 228 18.56 9.67 17.63
C GLY A 228 17.78 10.80 18.30
N LYS A 229 17.86 12.03 17.79
CA LYS A 229 17.17 13.17 18.39
C LYS A 229 15.74 13.29 17.87
N SER A 230 14.79 13.46 18.78
CA SER A 230 13.38 13.70 18.45
C SER A 230 13.14 15.16 18.05
N ARG A 231 12.41 15.37 16.96
CA ARG A 231 11.98 16.71 16.51
C ARG A 231 10.63 16.64 15.81
N ARG A 232 9.91 17.75 15.84
CA ARG A 232 8.72 17.97 15.01
C ARG A 232 9.08 18.87 13.84
N ILE A 233 8.59 18.56 12.65
CA ILE A 233 8.78 19.38 11.46
C ILE A 233 7.45 19.71 10.79
N THR A 234 7.43 20.87 10.14
CA THR A 234 6.34 21.45 9.36
C THR A 234 6.90 22.02 8.06
N LYS A 235 6.02 22.45 7.14
CA LYS A 235 6.43 23.14 5.90
C LYS A 235 7.19 24.44 6.17
N GLU A 236 6.96 25.05 7.32
CA GLU A 236 7.54 26.32 7.73
C GLU A 236 8.88 26.11 8.47
N SER A 237 8.97 25.10 9.33
CA SER A 237 10.15 24.87 10.16
C SER A 237 11.29 24.16 9.43
N ASP A 238 10.97 23.25 8.49
CA ASP A 238 11.95 22.50 7.70
C ASP A 238 11.31 22.03 6.38
N ARG A 239 11.14 22.99 5.46
CA ARG A 239 10.43 22.79 4.19
C ARG A 239 11.02 21.65 3.37
N ASP A 240 12.34 21.57 3.31
CA ASP A 240 13.02 20.62 2.45
C ASP A 240 12.89 19.19 2.96
N LEU A 241 13.09 18.96 4.26
CA LEU A 241 12.89 17.64 4.85
C LEU A 241 11.42 17.21 4.80
N PHE A 242 10.48 18.14 5.06
CA PHE A 242 9.05 17.88 4.96
C PHE A 242 8.67 17.44 3.54
N TRP A 243 9.15 18.18 2.53
CA TRP A 243 8.93 17.89 1.12
C TRP A 243 9.53 16.53 0.72
N ALA A 244 10.75 16.22 1.16
CA ALA A 244 11.44 14.97 0.85
C ALA A 244 10.77 13.74 1.49
N ILE A 245 10.29 13.85 2.73
CA ILE A 245 9.60 12.74 3.40
C ILE A 245 8.29 12.36 2.68
N LEU A 246 7.56 13.35 2.15
CA LEU A 246 6.28 13.14 1.48
C LEU A 246 6.47 12.91 -0.03
N GLY A 247 7.06 11.78 -0.40
CA GLY A 247 7.24 11.36 -1.80
C GLY A 247 8.67 11.05 -2.22
N GLY A 248 9.68 11.18 -1.35
CA GLY A 248 11.08 10.85 -1.63
C GLY A 248 11.47 9.42 -1.28
N SER A 249 10.58 8.46 -1.54
CA SER A 249 10.64 7.08 -1.06
C SER A 249 10.58 6.94 0.49
N PRO A 250 9.94 5.89 1.06
CA PRO A 250 9.87 5.73 2.51
C PRO A 250 11.20 5.41 3.19
N GLY A 251 11.37 5.91 4.41
CA GLY A 251 12.44 5.47 5.32
C GLY A 251 13.83 6.01 4.99
N ASN A 252 13.92 7.09 4.21
CA ASN A 252 15.17 7.63 3.72
C ASN A 252 15.83 8.67 4.65
N TYR A 253 15.05 9.49 5.33
CA TYR A 253 15.57 10.74 5.92
C TYR A 253 15.54 10.75 7.45
N ALA A 254 14.63 10.00 8.05
CA ALA A 254 14.44 9.91 9.50
C ALA A 254 13.50 8.76 9.84
N VAL A 255 13.47 8.37 11.12
CA VAL A 255 12.42 7.48 11.63
C VAL A 255 11.19 8.32 11.98
N ILE A 256 10.11 8.17 11.21
CA ILE A 256 8.85 8.87 11.49
C ILE A 256 8.09 8.12 12.59
N THR A 257 7.60 8.85 13.57
CA THR A 257 6.82 8.28 14.69
C THR A 257 5.34 8.64 14.61
N HIS A 258 5.01 9.87 14.22
CA HIS A 258 3.63 10.35 14.14
C HIS A 258 3.46 11.38 13.02
N PHE A 259 2.23 11.50 12.55
CA PHE A 259 1.76 12.59 11.69
C PHE A 259 0.67 13.38 12.40
N THR A 260 0.65 14.70 12.21
CA THR A 260 -0.53 15.53 12.47
C THR A 260 -1.21 15.81 11.12
N LEU A 261 -2.45 15.35 10.97
CA LEU A 261 -3.24 15.47 9.74
C LEU A 261 -4.31 16.54 9.90
N LYS A 262 -4.57 17.31 8.85
CA LYS A 262 -5.85 18.01 8.66
C LYS A 262 -6.93 16.96 8.36
N VAL A 263 -8.09 17.06 8.99
CA VAL A 263 -9.21 16.13 8.75
C VAL A 263 -10.42 16.84 8.17
N LEU A 264 -11.21 16.08 7.41
CA LEU A 264 -12.51 16.49 6.89
C LEU A 264 -13.60 15.97 7.84
N VAL A 265 -14.74 16.65 7.89
CA VAL A 265 -15.89 16.29 8.76
C VAL A 265 -17.10 15.97 7.90
N ASP A 266 -17.88 14.95 8.27
CA ASP A 266 -19.01 14.50 7.44
C ASP A 266 -20.08 15.58 7.22
N GLU A 267 -20.26 16.48 8.19
CA GLU A 267 -21.24 17.58 8.16
C GLU A 267 -21.00 18.57 7.00
N ASP A 268 -19.77 18.63 6.47
CA ASP A 268 -19.46 19.47 5.30
C ASP A 268 -19.86 18.79 3.96
N TYR A 269 -20.30 17.53 3.98
CA TYR A 269 -20.49 16.68 2.80
C TYR A 269 -21.78 15.83 2.84
N GLU A 270 -22.83 16.30 3.52
CA GLU A 270 -24.03 15.52 3.85
C GLU A 270 -24.77 14.92 2.64
N GLY A 271 -24.75 15.58 1.48
CA GLY A 271 -25.37 15.07 0.25
C GLY A 271 -24.57 14.00 -0.49
N SER A 272 -23.38 13.64 -0.01
CA SER A 272 -22.53 12.64 -0.66
C SER A 272 -23.15 11.25 -0.61
N THR A 273 -22.90 10.46 -1.66
CA THR A 273 -23.43 9.10 -1.79
C THR A 273 -22.41 8.20 -2.46
N GLY A 274 -22.63 6.90 -2.34
CA GLY A 274 -21.78 5.91 -2.99
C GLY A 274 -22.44 4.56 -3.04
N MET A 275 -21.89 3.69 -3.86
CA MET A 275 -22.32 2.31 -4.03
C MET A 275 -21.13 1.38 -4.16
N LYS A 276 -21.35 0.12 -3.78
CA LYS A 276 -20.46 -0.99 -4.09
C LYS A 276 -21.27 -2.03 -4.84
N CYS A 277 -20.80 -2.46 -5.99
CA CYS A 277 -21.57 -3.22 -6.94
C CYS A 277 -20.76 -4.44 -7.38
N ALA A 278 -21.32 -5.64 -7.24
CA ALA A 278 -20.69 -6.86 -7.71
C ALA A 278 -21.36 -7.38 -8.98
N PHE A 279 -20.55 -7.89 -9.89
CA PHE A 279 -20.98 -8.58 -11.10
C PHE A 279 -20.24 -9.91 -11.22
N LEU A 280 -20.91 -10.90 -11.81
CA LEU A 280 -20.21 -12.09 -12.30
C LEU A 280 -19.29 -11.65 -13.44
N TYR A 281 -18.04 -12.10 -13.40
CA TYR A 281 -17.11 -11.79 -14.46
C TYR A 281 -17.54 -12.49 -15.76
N THR A 282 -17.77 -11.69 -16.80
CA THR A 282 -17.72 -12.12 -18.19
C THR A 282 -16.85 -11.15 -18.96
N PRO A 283 -16.16 -11.58 -20.04
CA PRO A 283 -15.38 -10.65 -20.86
C PRO A 283 -16.23 -9.47 -21.37
N GLN A 284 -17.49 -9.74 -21.73
CA GLN A 284 -18.42 -8.72 -22.19
C GLN A 284 -18.77 -7.71 -21.10
N LYS A 285 -19.19 -8.16 -19.90
CA LYS A 285 -19.53 -7.25 -18.80
C LYS A 285 -18.31 -6.45 -18.32
N PHE A 286 -17.12 -7.06 -18.33
CA PHE A 286 -15.88 -6.34 -18.02
C PHE A 286 -15.60 -5.21 -19.01
N LYS A 287 -15.74 -5.48 -20.32
CA LYS A 287 -15.57 -4.46 -21.37
C LYS A 287 -16.58 -3.33 -21.22
N GLU A 288 -17.86 -3.63 -20.99
CA GLU A 288 -18.91 -2.63 -20.77
C GLU A 288 -18.56 -1.66 -19.63
N LEU A 289 -18.14 -2.20 -18.48
CA LEU A 289 -17.75 -1.39 -17.32
C LEU A 289 -16.45 -0.63 -17.56
N LEU A 290 -15.49 -1.26 -18.23
CA LEU A 290 -14.23 -0.63 -18.58
C LEU A 290 -14.45 0.56 -19.52
N ASP A 291 -15.34 0.42 -20.52
CA ASP A 291 -15.68 1.51 -21.43
C ASP A 291 -16.25 2.73 -20.68
N VAL A 292 -17.06 2.51 -19.63
CA VAL A 292 -17.53 3.60 -18.76
C VAL A 292 -16.36 4.24 -18.02
N VAL A 293 -15.49 3.44 -17.41
CA VAL A 293 -14.31 3.93 -16.66
C VAL A 293 -13.35 4.72 -17.56
N VAL A 294 -13.14 4.30 -18.80
CA VAL A 294 -12.27 5.00 -19.74
C VAL A 294 -12.91 6.32 -20.19
N LYS A 295 -14.22 6.34 -20.47
CA LYS A 295 -14.98 7.57 -20.75
C LYS A 295 -14.85 8.58 -19.61
N MET A 296 -14.96 8.11 -18.37
CA MET A 296 -14.72 8.92 -17.18
C MET A 296 -13.28 9.47 -17.15
N SER A 297 -12.28 8.64 -17.40
CA SER A 297 -10.85 9.04 -17.41
C SER A 297 -10.53 10.08 -18.49
N ASP A 298 -11.03 9.87 -19.70
CA ASP A 298 -10.85 10.75 -20.85
C ASP A 298 -11.65 12.06 -20.69
N GLY A 299 -12.52 12.14 -19.68
CA GLY A 299 -13.37 13.30 -19.45
C GLY A 299 -14.39 13.50 -20.57
N VAL A 300 -15.01 12.41 -21.04
CA VAL A 300 -16.05 12.48 -22.06
C VAL A 300 -17.25 11.71 -21.59
N ASP A 301 -18.29 12.44 -21.20
CA ASP A 301 -19.61 11.87 -20.98
C ASP A 301 -20.14 11.33 -22.33
N PRO A 302 -20.57 10.05 -22.40
CA PRO A 302 -21.18 9.50 -23.62
C PRO A 302 -22.42 10.26 -24.12
N ASP A 303 -23.07 11.07 -23.27
CA ASP A 303 -24.23 11.88 -23.64
C ASP A 303 -23.87 13.37 -23.89
N ASP A 304 -22.59 13.76 -23.72
CA ASP A 304 -22.08 15.12 -23.96
C ASP A 304 -21.14 15.16 -25.18
N GLU A 305 -21.60 15.73 -26.29
CA GLU A 305 -20.80 15.93 -27.51
C GLU A 305 -19.63 16.91 -27.32
N LYS A 306 -19.55 17.63 -26.18
CA LYS A 306 -18.56 18.70 -25.95
C LYS A 306 -17.23 18.22 -25.34
N GLU A 307 -17.09 16.92 -25.03
CA GLU A 307 -15.88 16.36 -24.39
C GLU A 307 -15.49 17.12 -23.09
N SER A 308 -16.47 17.45 -22.24
CA SER A 308 -16.24 18.23 -21.02
C SER A 308 -15.51 17.41 -19.94
N PRO A 309 -14.37 17.89 -19.37
CA PRO A 309 -13.58 17.10 -18.44
C PRO A 309 -14.36 16.62 -17.20
N LEU A 310 -14.12 15.38 -16.76
CA LEU A 310 -14.82 14.78 -15.63
C LEU A 310 -14.79 15.68 -14.37
N ALA A 311 -15.97 15.92 -13.79
CA ALA A 311 -16.17 16.80 -12.62
C ALA A 311 -15.62 16.20 -11.32
N GLN A 312 -14.78 16.95 -10.59
CA GLN A 312 -13.90 16.50 -9.48
C GLN A 312 -14.54 15.48 -8.53
N ASN A 313 -15.83 15.65 -8.25
CA ASN A 313 -16.66 14.99 -7.26
C ASN A 313 -16.91 13.48 -7.46
N TYR A 314 -16.50 12.90 -8.59
CA TYR A 314 -16.70 11.49 -8.87
C TYR A 314 -15.41 10.70 -8.65
N ASP A 315 -15.50 9.64 -7.84
CA ASP A 315 -14.47 8.62 -7.72
C ASP A 315 -15.04 7.24 -8.05
N VAL A 316 -14.28 6.43 -8.79
CA VAL A 316 -14.65 5.07 -9.20
C VAL A 316 -13.39 4.22 -9.28
N CYS A 317 -13.52 2.92 -9.15
CA CYS A 317 -12.52 1.94 -9.59
C CYS A 317 -13.15 0.56 -9.76
N LEU A 318 -12.53 -0.15 -10.67
CA LEU A 318 -12.95 -1.45 -11.11
C LEU A 318 -11.96 -2.46 -10.54
N ASN A 319 -12.45 -3.35 -9.70
CA ASN A 319 -11.66 -4.48 -9.19
C ASN A 319 -12.07 -5.74 -9.94
N VAL A 320 -11.11 -6.51 -10.42
CA VAL A 320 -11.37 -7.83 -11.01
C VAL A 320 -10.66 -8.88 -10.17
N LEU A 321 -11.42 -9.88 -9.70
CA LEU A 321 -10.94 -10.88 -8.77
C LEU A 321 -11.18 -12.28 -9.31
N SER A 322 -10.11 -13.07 -9.38
CA SER A 322 -10.21 -14.52 -9.57
C SER A 322 -11.01 -15.19 -8.43
N ALA A 323 -11.45 -16.42 -8.69
CA ALA A 323 -12.02 -17.31 -7.67
C ALA A 323 -11.06 -17.50 -6.48
N LYS A 324 -11.61 -17.76 -5.28
CA LYS A 324 -10.92 -18.08 -3.99
C LYS A 324 -10.49 -16.91 -3.12
N ASN A 325 -10.70 -15.65 -3.50
CA ASN A 325 -10.57 -14.57 -2.51
C ASN A 325 -11.74 -14.66 -1.53
N THR A 326 -11.52 -14.43 -0.23
CA THR A 326 -12.62 -14.53 0.74
C THR A 326 -13.57 -13.34 0.56
N TYR A 327 -14.59 -13.48 -0.30
CA TYR A 327 -15.51 -12.41 -0.68
C TYR A 327 -16.26 -11.76 0.49
N ALA A 328 -16.34 -12.44 1.64
CA ALA A 328 -16.81 -11.85 2.90
C ALA A 328 -16.01 -10.60 3.33
N ALA A 329 -14.79 -10.45 2.81
CA ALA A 329 -13.93 -9.27 2.92
C ALA A 329 -14.42 -8.05 2.12
N LEU A 330 -15.20 -8.28 1.08
CA LEU A 330 -15.65 -7.23 0.16
C LEU A 330 -17.02 -6.71 0.55
N PHE A 331 -17.82 -7.51 1.24
CA PHE A 331 -19.20 -7.17 1.60
C PHE A 331 -19.42 -7.59 3.06
N PRO A 332 -19.26 -6.67 4.03
CA PRO A 332 -19.31 -6.98 5.47
C PRO A 332 -20.64 -7.60 5.95
N GLU A 333 -21.68 -7.54 5.12
CA GLU A 333 -23.04 -7.94 5.47
C GLU A 333 -23.46 -9.34 4.97
N THR A 334 -22.64 -10.09 4.21
CA THR A 334 -23.07 -11.40 3.65
C THR A 334 -22.07 -12.56 3.78
N PRO A 335 -22.09 -13.31 4.91
CA PRO A 335 -21.22 -14.49 5.08
C PRO A 335 -21.80 -15.84 4.60
N ASP A 336 -23.12 -16.05 4.51
CA ASP A 336 -23.69 -17.39 4.27
C ASP A 336 -24.31 -17.62 2.88
N GLU A 337 -24.63 -16.57 2.13
CA GLU A 337 -25.22 -16.71 0.79
C GLU A 337 -24.18 -16.95 -0.32
N LEU A 338 -22.92 -16.53 -0.13
CA LEU A 338 -21.81 -16.75 -1.08
C LEU A 338 -21.61 -18.23 -1.42
N LYS A 339 -21.94 -19.13 -0.49
CA LYS A 339 -21.83 -20.59 -0.66
C LYS A 339 -22.88 -21.15 -1.65
N LYS A 340 -23.91 -20.36 -1.99
CA LYS A 340 -25.05 -20.79 -2.82
C LYS A 340 -24.94 -20.36 -4.29
N ILE A 341 -24.10 -19.37 -4.62
CA ILE A 341 -23.87 -18.99 -6.03
C ILE A 341 -23.01 -20.07 -6.68
N LYS A 342 -23.61 -20.80 -7.63
CA LYS A 342 -22.90 -21.68 -8.55
C LYS A 342 -22.47 -20.89 -9.78
N HIS A 343 -21.29 -21.23 -10.32
CA HIS A 343 -20.82 -20.68 -11.59
C HIS A 343 -21.86 -20.92 -12.70
N PRO A 344 -22.18 -19.94 -13.57
CA PRO A 344 -23.20 -20.12 -14.62
C PRO A 344 -22.78 -21.10 -15.71
N ALA A 345 -21.48 -21.32 -15.91
CA ALA A 345 -21.01 -22.44 -16.74
C ALA A 345 -21.09 -23.70 -15.88
N GLY A 346 -22.11 -24.52 -16.14
CA GLY A 346 -22.35 -25.78 -15.46
C GLY A 346 -21.16 -26.74 -15.57
N GLU A 347 -21.02 -27.54 -14.51
CA GLU A 347 -20.38 -28.87 -14.44
C GLU A 347 -19.08 -29.10 -15.21
N ALA A 348 -17.96 -29.11 -14.47
CA ALA A 348 -16.87 -30.06 -14.71
C ALA A 348 -16.21 -30.46 -13.37
N ASP A 349 -16.34 -31.74 -13.04
CA ASP A 349 -15.52 -32.59 -12.16
C ASP A 349 -15.34 -32.22 -10.69
N ALA A 350 -16.37 -32.59 -9.92
CA ALA A 350 -16.25 -32.89 -8.51
C ALA A 350 -15.85 -34.35 -8.31
N GLU A 351 -14.58 -34.67 -8.09
CA GLU A 351 -14.25 -35.88 -7.29
C GLU A 351 -12.87 -35.93 -6.60
N THR A 352 -11.97 -34.94 -6.75
CA THR A 352 -10.63 -35.02 -6.10
C THR A 352 -10.15 -33.78 -5.34
N SER A 353 -10.98 -32.74 -5.17
CA SER A 353 -10.59 -31.53 -4.40
C SER A 353 -11.54 -31.22 -3.22
N PRO A 354 -11.02 -30.81 -2.05
CA PRO A 354 -11.85 -30.57 -0.86
C PRO A 354 -12.94 -29.49 -1.07
N PRO A 355 -14.12 -29.63 -0.44
CA PRO A 355 -15.42 -29.29 -1.06
C PRO A 355 -15.85 -27.80 -1.00
N VAL A 356 -14.97 -26.87 -0.64
CA VAL A 356 -15.35 -25.45 -0.46
C VAL A 356 -14.58 -24.51 -1.41
N ILE A 357 -13.50 -25.00 -2.02
CA ILE A 357 -12.47 -24.16 -2.64
C ILE A 357 -12.70 -23.96 -4.16
N SER A 358 -13.46 -24.83 -4.84
CA SER A 358 -13.69 -24.78 -6.30
C SER A 358 -14.97 -24.06 -6.75
N ARG A 359 -15.77 -23.47 -5.84
CA ARG A 359 -17.14 -23.02 -6.15
C ARG A 359 -17.36 -21.51 -6.23
N ALA A 360 -16.37 -20.69 -5.90
CA ALA A 360 -16.60 -19.25 -5.76
C ALA A 360 -16.43 -18.51 -7.10
N PRO A 361 -17.40 -17.67 -7.52
CA PRO A 361 -17.39 -17.05 -8.84
C PRO A 361 -16.31 -15.97 -8.97
N ARG A 362 -15.74 -15.84 -10.18
CA ARG A 362 -14.91 -14.68 -10.55
C ARG A 362 -15.80 -13.44 -10.56
N LEU A 363 -15.34 -12.34 -9.95
CA LEU A 363 -16.16 -11.15 -9.78
C LEU A 363 -15.49 -9.91 -10.37
N ILE A 364 -16.34 -9.01 -10.83
CA ILE A 364 -16.01 -7.61 -11.03
C ILE A 364 -16.67 -6.85 -9.87
N VAL A 365 -15.90 -6.05 -9.15
CA VAL A 365 -16.41 -5.20 -8.08
C VAL A 365 -16.16 -3.75 -8.45
N VAL A 366 -17.25 -3.03 -8.66
CA VAL A 366 -17.26 -1.58 -8.85
C VAL A 366 -17.54 -0.94 -7.51
N TRP A 367 -16.70 0.01 -7.12
CA TRP A 367 -17.09 1.03 -6.16
C TRP A 367 -17.31 2.34 -6.91
N ALA A 368 -18.25 3.15 -6.46
CA ALA A 368 -18.45 4.47 -7.03
C ALA A 368 -18.93 5.38 -5.92
N GLN A 369 -18.44 6.60 -5.91
CA GLN A 369 -18.93 7.63 -5.02
C GLN A 369 -19.03 8.96 -5.72
N TRP A 370 -20.00 9.74 -5.27
CA TRP A 370 -20.17 11.12 -5.63
C TRP A 370 -20.15 11.94 -4.35
N VAL A 371 -19.36 13.01 -4.37
CA VAL A 371 -19.15 13.87 -3.21
C VAL A 371 -19.84 15.20 -3.47
N GLN A 372 -20.60 15.69 -2.49
CA GLN A 372 -21.09 17.07 -2.55
C GLN A 372 -19.98 18.02 -2.10
N LEU A 373 -19.11 18.47 -3.01
CA LEU A 373 -18.00 19.37 -2.66
C LEU A 373 -18.48 20.80 -2.38
N LYS A 374 -19.63 21.19 -2.95
CA LYS A 374 -20.30 22.48 -2.76
C LYS A 374 -21.79 22.28 -2.59
N THR A 375 -22.46 23.22 -1.92
CA THR A 375 -23.90 23.17 -1.65
C THR A 375 -24.74 23.09 -2.94
N GLU A 376 -24.28 23.74 -4.01
CA GLU A 376 -24.93 23.77 -5.32
C GLU A 376 -24.67 22.53 -6.19
N ASP A 377 -23.76 21.64 -5.78
CA ASP A 377 -23.47 20.44 -6.55
C ASP A 377 -24.69 19.51 -6.54
N VAL A 378 -25.13 19.09 -7.73
CA VAL A 378 -26.28 18.19 -7.91
C VAL A 378 -25.78 16.82 -8.34
N PHE A 379 -26.21 15.80 -7.60
CA PHE A 379 -25.93 14.41 -7.96
C PHE A 379 -26.79 13.98 -9.16
N ASP A 380 -26.14 13.58 -10.25
CA ASP A 380 -26.79 12.96 -11.40
C ASP A 380 -26.43 11.47 -11.48
N ARG A 381 -27.40 10.62 -11.11
CA ARG A 381 -27.22 9.17 -11.17
C ARG A 381 -27.09 8.65 -12.60
N LYS A 382 -27.73 9.29 -13.58
CA LYS A 382 -27.78 8.80 -14.97
C LYS A 382 -26.44 8.97 -15.68
N LEU A 383 -25.69 9.99 -15.27
CA LEU A 383 -24.38 10.29 -15.82
C LEU A 383 -23.45 9.08 -15.72
N TRP A 384 -23.28 8.51 -14.52
CA TRP A 384 -22.35 7.40 -14.29
C TRP A 384 -22.93 6.22 -13.50
N PHE A 385 -23.71 6.48 -12.45
CA PHE A 385 -24.07 5.45 -11.48
C PHE A 385 -25.02 4.40 -12.04
N ASP A 386 -25.99 4.78 -12.86
CA ASP A 386 -26.90 3.83 -13.51
C ASP A 386 -26.12 2.89 -14.43
N ARG A 387 -25.16 3.43 -15.19
CA ARG A 387 -24.29 2.65 -16.10
C ARG A 387 -23.35 1.72 -15.34
N LEU A 388 -22.79 2.20 -14.22
CA LEU A 388 -21.89 1.45 -13.35
C LEU A 388 -22.60 0.39 -12.50
N SER A 389 -23.94 0.41 -12.43
CA SER A 389 -24.74 -0.52 -11.63
C SER A 389 -25.67 -1.44 -12.43
N ASP A 390 -25.73 -1.26 -13.75
CA ASP A 390 -26.60 -2.05 -14.62
C ASP A 390 -26.19 -3.53 -14.69
N GLY A 391 -27.03 -4.38 -14.09
CA GLY A 391 -26.80 -5.81 -13.94
C GLY A 391 -26.03 -6.20 -12.68
N CYS A 392 -25.92 -5.32 -11.67
CA CYS A 392 -25.36 -5.66 -10.37
C CYS A 392 -26.15 -6.81 -9.72
N ILE A 393 -25.44 -7.66 -8.98
CA ILE A 393 -26.06 -8.74 -8.22
C ILE A 393 -26.63 -8.15 -6.93
N ASP A 394 -27.96 -8.19 -6.78
CA ASP A 394 -28.70 -7.59 -5.66
C ASP A 394 -28.15 -7.97 -4.28
N GLY A 395 -27.90 -9.26 -4.02
CA GLY A 395 -27.41 -9.74 -2.72
C GLY A 395 -25.94 -9.42 -2.41
N TYR A 396 -25.23 -8.79 -3.34
CA TYR A 396 -23.78 -8.54 -3.27
C TYR A 396 -23.43 -7.11 -3.66
N SER A 397 -24.39 -6.20 -3.49
CA SER A 397 -24.23 -4.81 -3.85
C SER A 397 -24.85 -3.92 -2.77
N LEU A 398 -24.14 -2.84 -2.42
CA LEU A 398 -24.50 -1.89 -1.38
C LEU A 398 -24.96 -0.59 -2.04
N ASN A 399 -26.13 -0.09 -1.59
CA ASN A 399 -26.67 1.24 -1.89
C ASN A 399 -26.87 1.58 -3.39
N TYR A 400 -26.78 0.63 -4.32
CA TYR A 400 -26.85 0.93 -5.77
C TYR A 400 -28.26 1.24 -6.31
N LYS A 401 -29.33 0.76 -5.67
CA LYS A 401 -30.72 1.04 -6.11
C LYS A 401 -31.16 2.44 -5.69
N GLU A 402 -31.08 2.69 -4.38
CA GLU A 402 -31.62 3.89 -3.74
C GLU A 402 -30.61 5.04 -3.69
N LEU A 403 -29.30 4.74 -3.68
CA LEU A 403 -28.21 5.72 -3.62
C LEU A 403 -28.40 6.74 -2.50
N LYS A 404 -28.82 6.26 -1.33
CA LYS A 404 -29.06 7.08 -0.14
C LYS A 404 -27.81 7.88 0.23
N PRO A 405 -27.96 9.17 0.57
CA PRO A 405 -26.87 9.94 1.15
C PRO A 405 -26.25 9.19 2.32
N THR A 406 -24.92 9.07 2.32
CA THR A 406 -24.18 8.27 3.28
C THR A 406 -22.95 9.05 3.73
N PRO A 407 -22.69 9.14 5.06
CA PRO A 407 -21.51 9.86 5.55
C PRO A 407 -20.21 9.35 4.93
N MET A 408 -19.33 10.27 4.54
CA MET A 408 -18.04 9.95 3.92
C MET A 408 -17.18 9.05 4.81
N SER A 409 -17.12 9.34 6.11
CA SER A 409 -16.39 8.54 7.09
C SER A 409 -16.92 7.11 7.21
N TYR A 410 -18.22 6.91 7.01
CA TYR A 410 -18.83 5.58 7.01
C TYR A 410 -18.44 4.81 5.74
N MET A 411 -18.54 5.43 4.57
CA MET A 411 -18.20 4.79 3.30
C MET A 411 -16.72 4.39 3.25
N THR A 412 -15.81 5.30 3.64
CA THR A 412 -14.36 5.03 3.65
C THR A 412 -13.95 3.95 4.63
N SER A 413 -14.65 3.83 5.78
CA SER A 413 -14.34 2.83 6.80
C SER A 413 -15.04 1.49 6.64
N ASN A 414 -16.17 1.40 5.93
CA ASN A 414 -16.98 0.18 5.91
C ASN A 414 -17.22 -0.37 4.50
N TRP A 415 -17.18 0.48 3.46
CA TRP A 415 -17.43 0.03 2.09
C TRP A 415 -16.16 -0.05 1.27
N TRP A 416 -15.26 0.92 1.45
CA TRP A 416 -14.08 1.04 0.61
C TRP A 416 -12.85 0.31 1.14
N ILE A 417 -12.75 0.18 2.46
CA ILE A 417 -11.73 -0.67 3.07
C ILE A 417 -12.11 -2.15 2.91
N LEU A 418 -11.13 -3.01 2.67
CA LEU A 418 -11.35 -4.44 2.48
C LEU A 418 -11.32 -5.14 3.83
N ASP A 419 -12.39 -5.81 4.25
CA ASP A 419 -12.50 -6.47 5.55
C ASP A 419 -11.59 -7.69 5.75
N ASN A 420 -10.80 -8.06 4.74
CA ASN A 420 -9.76 -9.09 4.82
C ASN A 420 -8.57 -8.75 3.90
N VAL A 421 -7.50 -9.53 4.07
CA VAL A 421 -6.35 -9.57 3.17
C VAL A 421 -6.81 -9.98 1.77
N ARG A 422 -6.45 -9.17 0.76
CA ARG A 422 -6.84 -9.43 -0.64
C ARG A 422 -5.85 -10.33 -1.38
N GLU A 423 -4.64 -10.48 -0.83
CA GLU A 423 -3.57 -11.28 -1.39
C GLU A 423 -3.81 -12.78 -1.23
N TYR A 424 -3.51 -13.56 -2.26
CA TYR A 424 -3.54 -15.03 -2.19
C TYR A 424 -2.27 -15.54 -1.48
N PRO A 425 -2.31 -16.73 -0.84
CA PRO A 425 -1.15 -17.34 -0.18
C PRO A 425 -0.12 -17.91 -1.18
N TRP A 426 0.04 -17.28 -2.33
CA TRP A 426 0.92 -17.71 -3.42
C TRP A 426 1.93 -16.61 -3.75
N PRO A 427 3.08 -16.96 -4.36
CA PRO A 427 3.90 -15.99 -5.07
C PRO A 427 3.08 -15.22 -6.11
N TYR A 428 3.49 -14.00 -6.42
CA TYR A 428 2.80 -13.15 -7.39
C TYR A 428 3.75 -12.33 -8.27
N ILE A 429 3.24 -11.80 -9.38
CA ILE A 429 3.90 -10.74 -10.13
C ILE A 429 2.95 -9.55 -10.10
N LYS A 430 3.42 -8.45 -9.54
CA LYS A 430 2.64 -7.23 -9.39
C LYS A 430 3.17 -6.19 -10.38
N SER A 431 2.29 -5.66 -11.20
CA SER A 431 2.57 -4.56 -12.11
C SER A 431 1.65 -3.40 -11.73
N THR A 432 2.19 -2.26 -11.34
CA THR A 432 1.38 -1.05 -11.10
C THR A 432 1.88 0.12 -11.90
N ARG A 433 1.00 0.71 -12.70
CA ARG A 433 1.33 1.84 -13.58
C ARG A 433 0.31 2.93 -13.53
N MET A 434 0.80 4.14 -13.75
CA MET A 434 0.03 5.33 -14.01
C MET A 434 0.11 5.69 -15.49
N SER A 435 -0.86 6.46 -15.96
CA SER A 435 -0.89 7.04 -17.30
C SER A 435 -1.31 8.50 -17.21
N ASP A 436 -0.75 9.33 -18.07
CA ASP A 436 -1.16 10.72 -18.31
C ASP A 436 -2.10 10.85 -19.54
N LYS A 437 -2.44 9.74 -20.20
CA LYS A 437 -3.30 9.74 -21.39
C LYS A 437 -4.71 10.20 -21.06
N THR A 438 -5.28 10.98 -21.97
CA THR A 438 -6.65 11.52 -21.90
C THR A 438 -7.54 10.98 -23.02
N ASP A 439 -7.06 10.01 -23.78
CA ASP A 439 -7.69 9.47 -24.98
C ASP A 439 -7.64 7.94 -25.03
N LEU A 440 -7.65 7.27 -23.87
CA LEU A 440 -7.50 5.82 -23.76
C LEU A 440 -8.54 5.05 -24.60
N ARG A 441 -9.71 5.62 -24.90
CA ARG A 441 -10.71 5.03 -25.83
C ARG A 441 -10.26 4.96 -27.28
N LYS A 442 -9.43 5.91 -27.71
CA LYS A 442 -8.87 5.97 -29.07
C LYS A 442 -7.69 5.02 -29.23
N THR A 443 -7.15 4.52 -28.12
CA THR A 443 -6.12 3.48 -28.09
C THR A 443 -6.74 2.08 -28.11
N ASN A 444 -5.92 1.05 -28.39
CA ASN A 444 -6.36 -0.34 -28.26
C ASN A 444 -6.37 -0.85 -26.80
N TRP A 445 -6.19 0.02 -25.80
CA TRP A 445 -6.01 -0.40 -24.41
C TRP A 445 -7.19 -1.16 -23.81
N PRO A 446 -8.47 -0.73 -23.94
CA PRO A 446 -9.59 -1.45 -23.34
C PRO A 446 -9.70 -2.90 -23.84
N ASN A 447 -9.51 -3.10 -25.14
CA ASN A 447 -9.48 -4.42 -25.75
C ASN A 447 -8.27 -5.25 -25.28
N TRP A 448 -7.10 -4.62 -25.23
CA TRP A 448 -5.86 -5.26 -24.78
C TRP A 448 -5.96 -5.76 -23.34
N ILE A 449 -6.33 -4.89 -22.39
CA ILE A 449 -6.38 -5.25 -20.97
C ILE A 449 -7.48 -6.29 -20.70
N SER A 450 -8.61 -6.21 -21.40
CA SER A 450 -9.65 -7.24 -21.33
C SER A 450 -9.13 -8.59 -21.79
N GLY A 451 -8.45 -8.66 -22.94
CA GLY A 451 -7.88 -9.90 -23.46
C GLY A 451 -6.80 -10.47 -22.52
N LEU A 452 -5.95 -9.61 -21.98
CA LEU A 452 -4.90 -9.98 -21.04
C LEU A 452 -5.47 -10.60 -19.75
N LEU A 453 -6.50 -9.99 -19.16
CA LEU A 453 -7.16 -10.54 -17.97
C LEU A 453 -7.88 -11.86 -18.27
N GLU A 454 -8.46 -11.99 -19.46
CA GLU A 454 -9.13 -13.22 -19.91
C GLU A 454 -8.17 -14.42 -19.92
N GLN A 455 -6.90 -14.22 -20.25
CA GLN A 455 -5.88 -15.29 -20.22
C GLN A 455 -5.70 -15.90 -18.83
N VAL A 456 -5.86 -15.12 -17.76
CA VAL A 456 -5.75 -15.59 -16.36
C VAL A 456 -7.09 -16.07 -15.82
N LEU A 457 -8.20 -15.52 -16.34
CA LEU A 457 -9.55 -15.81 -15.86
C LEU A 457 -10.20 -17.02 -16.57
N LYS A 458 -9.55 -17.65 -17.54
CA LYS A 458 -9.93 -18.96 -18.14
C LYS A 458 -9.76 -20.14 -17.12
N PRO A 459 -10.18 -21.40 -17.40
CA PRO A 459 -10.73 -22.36 -16.41
C PRO A 459 -9.83 -22.83 -15.22
N GLU A 460 -10.48 -23.58 -14.32
CA GLU A 460 -10.31 -23.64 -12.85
C GLU A 460 -9.07 -24.35 -12.27
N GLU A 461 -8.17 -24.90 -13.10
CA GLU A 461 -6.99 -25.67 -12.64
C GLU A 461 -5.62 -25.13 -13.08
N ASP A 462 -5.58 -23.97 -13.74
CA ASP A 462 -4.35 -23.42 -14.34
C ASP A 462 -3.33 -22.83 -13.35
N GLY A 463 -3.68 -22.74 -12.07
CA GLY A 463 -2.77 -22.27 -11.02
C GLY A 463 -2.42 -20.78 -11.05
N LEU A 464 -3.04 -19.97 -11.92
CA LEU A 464 -2.94 -18.51 -11.95
C LEU A 464 -4.18 -17.85 -11.33
N PHE A 465 -3.98 -16.72 -10.65
CA PHE A 465 -5.06 -15.93 -10.04
C PHE A 465 -4.76 -14.45 -10.20
N ILE A 466 -5.78 -13.63 -10.48
CA ILE A 466 -5.64 -12.19 -10.61
C ILE A 466 -6.36 -11.45 -9.49
N CYS A 467 -5.73 -10.37 -9.03
CA CYS A 467 -6.39 -9.24 -8.41
C CYS A 467 -6.00 -7.98 -9.19
N ALA A 468 -6.92 -7.45 -9.99
CA ALA A 468 -6.71 -6.22 -10.76
C ALA A 468 -7.49 -5.06 -10.15
N GLN A 469 -6.92 -3.86 -10.22
CA GLN A 469 -7.52 -2.60 -9.82
C GLN A 469 -7.30 -1.57 -10.91
N ILE A 470 -8.37 -0.94 -11.41
CA ILE A 470 -8.33 0.04 -12.49
C ILE A 470 -9.08 1.28 -12.00
N GLN A 471 -8.37 2.38 -11.79
CA GLN A 471 -8.93 3.58 -11.18
C GLN A 471 -8.62 4.84 -12.01
N PRO A 472 -9.65 5.55 -12.52
CA PRO A 472 -9.47 6.93 -12.94
C PRO A 472 -9.20 7.74 -11.68
N PHE A 473 -7.99 8.25 -11.60
CA PHE A 473 -7.42 8.79 -10.38
C PHE A 473 -7.25 10.31 -10.43
N GLY A 474 -7.01 10.87 -11.62
CA GLY A 474 -6.73 12.29 -11.79
C GLY A 474 -7.52 12.96 -12.91
N GLY A 475 -6.80 13.64 -13.81
CA GLY A 475 -7.34 14.53 -14.84
C GLY A 475 -7.33 16.00 -14.43
N PRO A 476 -7.55 16.94 -15.38
CA PRO A 476 -7.30 18.38 -15.16
C PRO A 476 -8.06 19.00 -13.99
N ASN A 477 -9.26 18.48 -13.69
CA ASN A 477 -10.11 18.98 -12.61
C ASN A 477 -9.88 18.28 -11.26
N SER A 478 -9.06 17.23 -11.21
CA SER A 478 -8.82 16.45 -10.00
C SER A 478 -8.07 17.23 -8.93
N GLN A 479 -8.28 16.84 -7.68
CA GLN A 479 -7.56 17.44 -6.56
C GLN A 479 -6.08 17.06 -6.58
N THR A 480 -5.68 15.93 -7.17
CA THR A 480 -4.27 15.53 -7.30
C THR A 480 -3.47 16.54 -8.12
N VAL A 481 -4.03 17.00 -9.25
CA VAL A 481 -3.44 18.04 -10.10
C VAL A 481 -3.38 19.37 -9.37
N LYS A 482 -4.49 19.77 -8.73
CA LYS A 482 -4.56 21.02 -7.96
C LYS A 482 -3.55 21.06 -6.81
N ASN A 483 -3.18 19.90 -6.28
CA ASN A 483 -2.24 19.74 -5.18
C ASN A 483 -0.78 19.56 -5.63
N LYS A 484 -0.45 19.66 -6.92
CA LYS A 484 0.90 19.33 -7.42
C LYS A 484 2.05 20.04 -6.69
N ASP A 485 1.84 21.30 -6.29
CA ASP A 485 2.84 22.15 -5.64
C ASP A 485 2.57 22.35 -4.14
N ASN A 486 1.81 21.45 -3.51
CA ASN A 486 1.37 21.61 -2.12
C ASN A 486 2.46 21.31 -1.06
N GLY A 487 3.73 21.16 -1.47
CA GLY A 487 4.84 20.90 -0.55
C GLY A 487 5.18 19.41 -0.36
N THR A 488 4.76 18.53 -1.27
CA THR A 488 5.21 17.13 -1.35
C THR A 488 6.16 16.93 -2.54
N SER A 489 7.03 15.93 -2.48
CA SER A 489 7.89 15.50 -3.59
C SER A 489 7.25 14.45 -4.50
N TYR A 490 6.05 13.96 -4.15
CA TYR A 490 5.34 12.95 -4.94
C TYR A 490 5.09 13.43 -6.39
N SER A 491 5.57 12.66 -7.36
CA SER A 491 5.55 12.98 -8.79
C SER A 491 4.31 12.46 -9.50
N PHE A 492 4.15 12.84 -10.78
CA PHE A 492 3.08 12.36 -11.67
C PHE A 492 1.67 12.70 -11.17
N ARG A 493 1.53 13.92 -10.64
CA ARG A 493 0.27 14.44 -10.07
C ARG A 493 -0.83 14.67 -11.12
N ASP A 494 -0.44 14.68 -12.39
CA ASP A 494 -1.24 14.77 -13.60
C ASP A 494 -1.68 13.43 -14.18
N ALA A 495 -1.27 12.30 -13.58
CA ALA A 495 -1.76 10.98 -13.98
C ALA A 495 -3.30 10.92 -13.95
N THR A 496 -3.91 10.46 -15.03
CA THR A 496 -5.35 10.34 -15.22
C THR A 496 -5.89 9.00 -14.73
N MET A 497 -5.12 7.94 -14.92
CA MET A 497 -5.50 6.55 -14.64
C MET A 497 -4.35 5.82 -13.95
N ILE A 498 -4.69 4.90 -13.05
CA ILE A 498 -3.76 3.95 -12.46
C ILE A 498 -4.33 2.54 -12.56
N VAL A 499 -3.45 1.59 -12.87
CA VAL A 499 -3.78 0.18 -13.05
C VAL A 499 -2.80 -0.65 -12.25
N THR A 500 -3.33 -1.47 -11.35
CA THR A 500 -2.57 -2.49 -10.61
C THR A 500 -3.04 -3.86 -11.05
N LEU A 501 -2.11 -4.70 -11.48
CA LEU A 501 -2.36 -6.10 -11.83
C LEU A 501 -1.51 -7.00 -10.95
N ASP A 502 -2.18 -7.80 -10.11
CA ASP A 502 -1.53 -8.78 -9.24
C ASP A 502 -1.80 -10.18 -9.76
N CYS A 503 -0.84 -10.78 -10.44
CA CYS A 503 -0.92 -12.15 -10.95
C CYS A 503 -0.24 -13.11 -9.98
N PHE A 504 -1.04 -13.78 -9.15
CA PHE A 504 -0.60 -14.83 -8.24
C PHE A 504 -0.50 -16.16 -8.98
N TYR A 505 0.47 -16.99 -8.60
CA TYR A 505 0.74 -18.23 -9.31
C TYR A 505 1.19 -19.36 -8.38
N LYS A 506 0.72 -20.58 -8.64
CA LYS A 506 1.31 -21.79 -8.08
C LYS A 506 2.69 -22.01 -8.71
N HIS A 507 3.63 -22.59 -7.95
CA HIS A 507 5.02 -22.73 -8.38
C HIS A 507 5.21 -23.41 -9.75
N HIS A 508 4.42 -24.43 -10.08
CA HIS A 508 4.55 -25.17 -11.34
C HIS A 508 4.10 -24.38 -12.59
N VAL A 509 3.42 -23.24 -12.44
CA VAL A 509 3.03 -22.33 -13.54
C VAL A 509 3.72 -20.97 -13.49
N ARG A 510 4.83 -20.87 -12.75
CA ARG A 510 5.62 -19.64 -12.65
C ARG A 510 6.00 -19.06 -14.01
N ASP A 511 6.46 -19.89 -14.94
CA ASP A 511 6.94 -19.41 -16.24
C ASP A 511 5.79 -18.84 -17.08
N ARG A 512 4.59 -19.44 -17.00
CA ARG A 512 3.38 -18.86 -17.60
C ARG A 512 3.05 -17.49 -17.01
N ALA A 513 3.14 -17.33 -15.69
CA ALA A 513 2.91 -16.04 -15.04
C ALA A 513 3.92 -14.98 -15.50
N LEU A 514 5.18 -15.37 -15.68
CA LEU A 514 6.24 -14.49 -16.20
C LEU A 514 6.01 -14.10 -17.66
N THR A 515 5.63 -15.05 -18.53
CA THR A 515 5.26 -14.76 -19.92
C THR A 515 4.08 -13.80 -19.98
N TRP A 516 3.03 -14.05 -19.20
CA TRP A 516 1.87 -13.16 -19.10
C TRP A 516 2.27 -11.74 -18.65
N PHE A 517 3.16 -11.63 -17.67
CA PHE A 517 3.69 -10.34 -17.25
C PHE A 517 4.50 -9.67 -18.37
N GLN A 518 5.41 -10.37 -19.03
CA GLN A 518 6.20 -9.81 -20.14
C GLN A 518 5.32 -9.31 -21.29
N GLU A 519 4.26 -10.04 -21.63
CA GLU A 519 3.25 -9.60 -22.60
C GLU A 519 2.63 -8.27 -22.17
N ASN A 520 2.19 -8.16 -20.91
CA ASN A 520 1.69 -6.91 -20.35
C ASN A 520 2.70 -5.76 -20.52
N GLU A 521 3.94 -5.95 -20.06
CA GLU A 521 4.97 -4.91 -20.09
C GLU A 521 5.27 -4.44 -21.52
N SER A 522 5.29 -5.35 -22.50
CA SER A 522 5.65 -5.06 -23.89
C SER A 522 4.64 -4.22 -24.67
N LYS A 523 3.39 -4.11 -24.19
CA LYS A 523 2.30 -3.39 -24.88
C LYS A 523 1.77 -2.20 -24.09
N VAL A 524 2.04 -2.16 -22.78
CA VAL A 524 1.61 -1.08 -21.90
C VAL A 524 2.46 0.17 -22.10
N LEU A 525 3.76 0.00 -22.38
CA LEU A 525 4.71 1.07 -22.71
C LEU A 525 5.28 0.85 -24.12
N ASP A 526 5.04 1.79 -25.02
CA ASP A 526 5.68 1.85 -26.34
C ASP A 526 5.91 3.34 -26.64
N GLU A 527 7.16 3.68 -27.01
CA GLU A 527 7.66 5.04 -27.20
C GLU A 527 6.92 5.84 -28.29
N ASN A 528 6.22 5.15 -29.20
CA ASN A 528 5.48 5.78 -30.29
C ASN A 528 3.96 5.53 -30.22
N HIS A 529 3.53 4.39 -29.66
CA HIS A 529 2.12 3.95 -29.72
C HIS A 529 1.63 3.20 -28.45
N GLY A 530 2.24 3.44 -27.28
CA GLY A 530 1.88 2.74 -26.03
C GLY A 530 0.38 2.71 -25.80
N ASN A 531 -0.18 1.51 -25.56
CA ASN A 531 -1.63 1.38 -25.39
C ASN A 531 -2.08 2.18 -24.15
N PHE A 532 -1.30 2.14 -23.06
CA PHE A 532 -1.70 2.74 -21.79
C PHE A 532 -0.97 4.05 -21.47
N SER A 533 0.35 4.08 -21.55
CA SER A 533 1.17 5.25 -21.23
C SER A 533 2.30 5.42 -22.23
N THR A 534 2.74 6.66 -22.42
CA THR A 534 3.92 6.99 -23.26
C THR A 534 5.22 7.02 -22.44
N LYS A 535 5.10 7.07 -21.11
CA LYS A 535 6.22 7.11 -20.16
C LYS A 535 6.04 6.04 -19.09
N ASP A 536 7.15 5.50 -18.61
CA ASP A 536 7.10 4.62 -17.45
C ASP A 536 6.80 5.46 -16.21
N MET A 537 5.56 5.40 -15.71
CA MET A 537 5.11 6.14 -14.54
C MET A 537 4.58 5.14 -13.52
N ARG A 538 5.22 5.07 -12.36
CA ARG A 538 4.93 4.11 -11.31
C ARG A 538 4.72 4.82 -9.97
N PRO A 539 3.73 4.39 -9.17
CA PRO A 539 3.62 4.90 -7.82
C PRO A 539 4.70 4.26 -6.94
N LEU A 540 5.20 5.02 -5.94
CA LEU A 540 6.27 4.58 -5.04
C LEU A 540 5.97 3.30 -4.24
N TRP A 541 4.70 2.93 -4.09
CA TRP A 541 4.28 1.70 -3.41
C TRP A 541 4.20 0.47 -4.33
N GLY A 542 4.33 0.64 -5.65
CA GLY A 542 4.03 -0.38 -6.66
C GLY A 542 5.24 -0.82 -7.50
N SER A 543 6.39 -1.06 -6.88
CA SER A 543 7.66 -1.37 -7.56
C SER A 543 7.80 -2.83 -8.01
N PHE A 544 8.40 -3.06 -9.18
CA PHE A 544 8.62 -4.39 -9.77
C PHE A 544 9.75 -4.39 -10.81
N GLY A 545 10.29 -5.59 -11.09
CA GLY A 545 11.35 -5.79 -12.09
C GLY A 545 12.75 -5.48 -11.55
N GLU A 546 13.21 -4.25 -11.76
CA GLU A 546 14.43 -3.70 -11.15
C GLU A 546 14.10 -3.06 -9.79
N TYR A 547 15.03 -3.13 -8.84
CA TYR A 547 14.84 -2.66 -7.46
C TYR A 547 16.02 -1.82 -6.95
N ASP A 548 17.02 -1.59 -7.79
CA ASP A 548 18.00 -0.53 -7.58
C ASP A 548 17.37 0.80 -8.00
N PHE A 549 16.98 1.61 -7.01
CA PHE A 549 16.31 2.89 -7.25
C PHE A 549 17.12 3.79 -8.18
N SER A 550 18.45 3.73 -8.10
CA SER A 550 19.34 4.58 -8.91
C SER A 550 19.24 4.31 -10.41
N LYS A 551 18.75 3.12 -10.81
CA LYS A 551 18.55 2.75 -12.21
C LYS A 551 17.15 3.06 -12.74
N ILE A 552 16.16 3.20 -11.85
CA ILE A 552 14.75 3.32 -12.21
C ILE A 552 14.06 4.54 -11.59
N TRP A 553 14.82 5.49 -11.05
CA TRP A 553 14.27 6.70 -10.42
C TRP A 553 13.34 7.48 -11.37
N HIS A 554 13.61 7.46 -12.68
CA HIS A 554 12.82 8.12 -13.72
C HIS A 554 11.38 7.56 -13.81
N ALA A 555 11.16 6.34 -13.32
CA ALA A 555 9.83 5.76 -13.23
C ALA A 555 9.02 6.27 -12.02
N TYR A 556 9.65 6.98 -11.07
CA TYR A 556 9.03 7.47 -9.83
C TYR A 556 9.12 8.99 -9.65
N HIS A 557 10.03 9.65 -10.38
CA HIS A 557 10.22 11.10 -10.35
C HIS A 557 10.22 11.68 -11.76
N GLU A 558 9.52 12.81 -11.93
CA GLU A 558 9.26 13.41 -13.25
C GLU A 558 10.49 14.03 -13.92
N ASP A 559 11.51 14.39 -13.15
CA ASP A 559 12.69 15.09 -13.66
C ASP A 559 13.95 14.88 -12.81
N GLN A 560 15.10 15.14 -13.43
CA GLN A 560 16.43 14.99 -12.84
C GLN A 560 16.67 15.96 -11.68
N ASP A 561 16.18 17.21 -11.76
CA ASP A 561 16.42 18.23 -10.73
C ASP A 561 15.75 17.84 -9.41
N LYS A 562 14.53 17.31 -9.47
CA LYS A 562 13.82 16.74 -8.33
C LYS A 562 14.60 15.59 -7.72
N TYR A 563 15.05 14.65 -8.55
CA TYR A 563 15.81 13.50 -8.08
C TYR A 563 17.12 13.93 -7.41
N ASP A 564 17.90 14.83 -8.03
CA ASP A 564 19.15 15.33 -7.47
C ASP A 564 18.94 16.14 -6.19
N ARG A 565 17.82 16.88 -6.07
CA ARG A 565 17.45 17.54 -4.82
C ARG A 565 17.19 16.53 -3.70
N LEU A 566 16.47 15.44 -3.98
CA LEU A 566 16.22 14.37 -3.01
C LEU A 566 17.54 13.70 -2.56
N ARG A 567 18.49 13.51 -3.47
CA ARG A 567 19.84 12.99 -3.16
C ARG A 567 20.65 13.96 -2.28
N LYS A 568 20.65 15.25 -2.60
CA LYS A 568 21.34 16.28 -1.77
C LYS A 568 20.77 16.34 -0.36
N LEU A 569 19.45 16.26 -0.22
CA LEU A 569 18.80 16.20 1.09
C LEU A 569 19.14 14.92 1.84
N ARG A 570 19.42 13.83 1.11
CA ARG A 570 19.88 12.59 1.72
C ARG A 570 21.26 12.75 2.36
N ASP A 571 22.18 13.44 1.70
CA ASP A 571 23.50 13.74 2.29
C ASP A 571 23.43 14.58 3.57
N ILE A 572 22.41 15.46 3.67
CA ILE A 572 22.20 16.34 4.81
C ILE A 572 21.57 15.59 5.99
N HIS A 573 20.53 14.79 5.74
CA HIS A 573 19.72 14.18 6.79
C HIS A 573 20.13 12.74 7.14
N ASP A 574 20.98 12.12 6.32
CA ASP A 574 21.59 10.82 6.60
C ASP A 574 23.07 10.80 6.21
N PRO A 575 23.91 11.68 6.79
CA PRO A 575 25.32 11.82 6.40
C PRO A 575 26.19 10.57 6.67
N ASP A 576 25.66 9.60 7.43
CA ASP A 576 26.36 8.35 7.79
C ASP A 576 25.81 7.12 7.05
N GLY A 577 24.78 7.27 6.22
CA GLY A 577 24.16 6.18 5.48
C GLY A 577 23.43 5.17 6.39
N VAL A 578 22.92 5.62 7.54
CA VAL A 578 22.22 4.75 8.50
C VAL A 578 20.89 4.27 7.95
N PHE A 579 20.26 5.01 7.04
CA PHE A 579 18.98 4.63 6.45
C PHE A 579 19.15 3.90 5.08
N THR A 580 20.36 3.45 4.72
CA THR A 580 20.67 2.81 3.43
C THR A 580 20.79 1.30 3.59
N ALA A 581 19.68 0.65 3.96
CA ALA A 581 19.66 -0.79 4.28
C ALA A 581 19.26 -1.71 3.11
N ASN A 582 18.65 -1.15 2.07
CA ASN A 582 18.26 -1.84 0.84
C ASN A 582 18.53 -0.93 -0.37
N THR A 583 18.32 -1.44 -1.58
CA THR A 583 18.63 -0.73 -2.83
C THR A 583 17.49 0.14 -3.36
N PHE A 584 16.29 0.04 -2.79
CA PHE A 584 15.13 0.81 -3.23
C PHE A 584 14.97 2.10 -2.39
N CYS A 585 16.08 2.79 -2.20
CA CYS A 585 16.18 4.04 -1.45
C CYS A 585 16.75 5.12 -2.35
N VAL A 586 16.41 6.40 -2.11
CA VAL A 586 17.07 7.50 -2.80
C VAL A 586 18.56 7.45 -2.42
N PRO A 587 19.48 7.29 -3.38
CA PRO A 587 20.90 7.20 -3.06
C PRO A 587 21.44 8.56 -2.63
N HIS A 588 22.56 8.54 -1.91
CA HIS A 588 23.39 9.72 -1.69
C HIS A 588 23.89 10.31 -3.02
N THR A 589 24.38 11.56 -2.98
CA THR A 589 25.20 12.04 -4.10
C THR A 589 26.50 11.24 -4.19
N ASP A 590 27.19 11.30 -5.32
CA ASP A 590 28.44 10.54 -5.49
C ASP A 590 29.47 10.93 -4.42
N ALA A 591 29.58 12.23 -4.11
CA ALA A 591 30.40 12.74 -3.03
C ALA A 591 29.95 12.26 -1.63
N GLY A 592 28.64 12.20 -1.39
CA GLY A 592 28.07 11.66 -0.15
C GLY A 592 28.38 10.16 0.01
N ALA A 593 28.23 9.39 -1.06
CA ALA A 593 28.53 7.96 -1.09
C ALA A 593 30.01 7.66 -0.85
N GLU A 594 30.92 8.42 -1.49
CA GLU A 594 32.37 8.30 -1.27
C GLU A 594 32.75 8.57 0.19
N LYS A 595 32.15 9.60 0.81
CA LYS A 595 32.38 9.92 2.23
C LYS A 595 31.96 8.76 3.14
N ILE A 596 30.81 8.15 2.87
CA ILE A 596 30.30 7.01 3.65
C ILE A 596 31.20 5.77 3.44
N ALA A 597 31.61 5.51 2.20
CA ALA A 597 32.50 4.38 1.87
C ALA A 597 33.85 4.49 2.61
N ARG A 598 34.48 5.68 2.58
CA ARG A 598 35.72 5.95 3.31
C ARG A 598 35.57 5.72 4.81
N ALA A 599 34.47 6.18 5.41
CA ALA A 599 34.21 5.98 6.84
C ALA A 599 34.05 4.49 7.21
N LYS A 600 33.50 3.67 6.30
CA LYS A 600 33.40 2.20 6.49
C LYS A 600 34.78 1.54 6.41
N GLU A 601 35.61 1.94 5.47
CA GLU A 601 36.98 1.43 5.32
C GLU A 601 37.84 1.75 6.54
N GLU A 602 37.76 2.99 7.04
CA GLU A 602 38.48 3.43 8.24
C GLU A 602 38.09 2.60 9.48
N LEU A 603 36.78 2.35 9.69
CA LEU A 603 36.31 1.49 10.78
C LEU A 603 36.82 0.06 10.64
N GLY A 604 36.79 -0.50 9.42
CA GLY A 604 37.32 -1.83 9.13
C GLY A 604 38.82 -1.94 9.47
N ALA A 605 39.61 -0.94 9.08
CA ALA A 605 41.04 -0.87 9.40
C ALA A 605 41.30 -0.77 10.91
N GLN A 606 40.52 0.06 11.63
CA GLN A 606 40.61 0.17 13.09
C GLN A 606 40.33 -1.16 13.79
N ARG A 607 39.30 -1.90 13.35
CA ARG A 607 38.95 -3.21 13.90
C ARG A 607 40.01 -4.27 13.62
N ALA A 608 40.55 -4.31 12.40
CA ALA A 608 41.64 -5.22 12.04
C ALA A 608 42.90 -4.96 12.91
N MET A 609 43.23 -3.69 13.16
CA MET A 609 44.33 -3.32 14.06
C MET A 609 44.04 -3.72 15.51
N ALA A 610 42.81 -3.55 16.00
CA ALA A 610 42.44 -3.95 17.36
C ALA A 610 42.50 -5.47 17.56
N SER A 611 42.09 -6.27 16.56
CA SER A 611 42.19 -7.74 16.60
C SER A 611 43.64 -8.20 16.70
N ARG A 612 44.52 -7.65 15.86
CA ARG A 612 45.97 -7.96 15.87
C ARG A 612 46.70 -7.54 17.15
N ARG A 613 46.11 -6.65 17.97
CA ARG A 613 46.66 -6.29 19.29
C ARG A 613 46.17 -7.20 20.41
N ARG A 614 45.10 -7.96 20.18
CA ARG A 614 44.52 -8.92 21.15
C ARG A 614 45.06 -10.35 20.95
N GLU A 615 45.42 -10.69 19.72
CA GLU A 615 46.29 -11.83 19.37
C GLU A 615 47.73 -11.57 19.80
#